data_AF-A0A1E2WDJ6-F1
#
_entry.id   AF-A0A1E2WDJ6-F1
#
_cell.length_a   1.000
_cell.length_b   1.000
_cell.length_c   1.000
_cell.angle_alpha   90.00
_cell.angle_beta   90.00
_cell.angle_gamma   90.00
#
_symmetry.space_group_name_H-M   'P 1'
#
loop_
_entity.id
_entity.type
_entity.pdbx_description
1 polymer ?
#
loop_
_entity_poly.entity_id
_entity_poly.type
_entity_poly.pdbx_seq_one_letter_code
_entity_poly.pdbx_strand_id
1 'polypeptide(L)'
;MKLSTSLVAVKKITSSKPRSTFADDELEQAAQLILESEGVVNPIVVRRTSLQSFEVVDGDFEYYAAARAKEIDIRKGEMIGVFIIESENEEALTKQVELFRKSKAFINNNVSASSDGIESRLINMESRSSNTESRVTNLESRFENRTIELQTEFRLEIKNINDRLKEIENRIPKPMEPLEALNTLSFSELTSKLRRVGINIKIIEKIISERDNGKFKSFSNVVDRIKGLGDKTMLKIIDSFAEGTV
;
A
#
# COMPACT_ATOMS: atom_id res chain seq x y z
N MET A 1 30.41 2.82 -24.34
CA MET A 1 29.42 3.71 -23.67
C MET A 1 29.25 4.94 -24.55
N LYS A 2 28.02 5.44 -24.76
CA LYS A 2 27.78 6.58 -25.68
C LYS A 2 28.00 7.96 -25.04
N LEU A 3 27.92 8.08 -23.72
CA LEU A 3 28.28 9.29 -22.99
C LEU A 3 29.75 9.22 -22.59
N SER A 4 30.50 10.26 -22.93
CA SER A 4 31.94 10.36 -22.62
C SER A 4 32.16 11.23 -21.39
N THR A 5 32.74 10.65 -20.34
CA THR A 5 33.19 11.37 -19.14
C THR A 5 34.71 11.34 -19.06
N SER A 6 35.35 12.49 -18.86
CA SER A 6 36.80 12.56 -18.72
C SER A 6 37.20 13.67 -17.78
N LEU A 7 38.40 13.54 -17.21
CA LEU A 7 39.11 14.65 -16.60
C LEU A 7 39.82 15.43 -17.72
N VAL A 8 39.59 16.73 -17.83
CA VAL A 8 40.17 17.59 -18.87
C VAL A 8 40.90 18.76 -18.23
N ALA A 9 42.05 19.12 -18.80
CA ALA A 9 42.81 20.26 -18.32
C ALA A 9 42.01 21.55 -18.54
N VAL A 10 41.83 22.36 -17.51
CA VAL A 10 41.00 23.58 -17.57
C VAL A 10 41.46 24.53 -18.68
N LYS A 11 42.77 24.59 -18.95
CA LYS A 11 43.37 25.39 -20.04
C LYS A 11 42.92 25.01 -21.47
N LYS A 12 42.31 23.83 -21.63
CA LYS A 12 41.82 23.30 -22.91
C LYS A 12 40.34 23.59 -23.16
N ILE A 13 39.65 24.15 -22.16
CA ILE A 13 38.23 24.47 -22.20
C ILE A 13 38.09 25.97 -22.45
N THR A 14 37.16 26.37 -23.30
CA THR A 14 36.82 27.78 -23.57
C THR A 14 35.33 28.02 -23.39
N SER A 15 34.97 29.15 -22.77
CA SER A 15 33.57 29.60 -22.63
C SER A 15 33.26 30.69 -23.67
N SER A 16 32.03 30.67 -24.17
CA SER A 16 31.50 31.72 -25.06
C SER A 16 30.94 32.92 -24.30
N LYS A 17 30.54 32.76 -23.03
CA LYS A 17 30.08 33.85 -22.16
C LYS A 17 31.26 34.55 -21.50
N PRO A 18 31.24 35.88 -21.33
CA PRO A 18 32.32 36.60 -20.67
C PRO A 18 32.33 36.34 -19.15
N ARG A 19 33.54 36.29 -18.57
CA ARG A 19 33.74 36.13 -17.12
C ARG A 19 33.04 37.20 -16.29
N SER A 20 32.89 38.40 -16.83
CA SER A 20 32.24 39.54 -16.18
C SER A 20 30.75 39.34 -15.90
N THR A 21 30.12 38.29 -16.44
CA THR A 21 28.73 37.95 -16.15
C THR A 21 28.54 37.35 -14.75
N PHE A 22 29.62 36.92 -14.09
CA PHE A 22 29.56 36.23 -12.80
C PHE A 22 30.21 37.07 -11.71
N ALA A 23 29.64 37.04 -10.50
CA ALA A 23 30.18 37.77 -9.35
C ALA A 23 31.51 37.16 -8.90
N ASP A 24 32.49 38.02 -8.61
CA ASP A 24 33.84 37.58 -8.23
C ASP A 24 33.86 36.84 -6.89
N ASP A 25 33.11 37.32 -5.91
CA ASP A 25 33.03 36.71 -4.58
C ASP A 25 32.42 35.30 -4.63
N GLU A 26 31.40 35.09 -5.46
CA GLU A 26 30.76 33.78 -5.63
C GLU A 26 31.70 32.79 -6.32
N LEU A 27 32.49 33.26 -7.28
CA LEU A 27 33.47 32.42 -7.98
C LEU A 27 34.69 32.10 -7.14
N GLU A 28 35.12 33.00 -6.27
CA GLU A 28 36.17 32.73 -5.28
C GLU A 28 35.71 31.64 -4.30
N GLN A 29 34.49 31.75 -3.77
CA GLN A 29 33.90 30.74 -2.88
C GLN A 29 33.76 29.39 -3.58
N ALA A 30 33.24 29.37 -4.80
CA ALA A 30 33.10 28.15 -5.58
C ALA A 30 34.47 27.52 -5.90
N ALA A 31 35.48 28.32 -6.23
CA ALA A 31 36.83 27.85 -6.48
C ALA A 31 37.45 27.17 -5.24
N GLN A 32 37.28 27.75 -4.06
CA GLN A 32 37.76 27.18 -2.82
C GLN A 32 37.08 25.82 -2.52
N LEU A 33 35.77 25.72 -2.73
CA LEU A 33 35.04 24.45 -2.59
C LEU A 33 35.48 23.39 -3.61
N ILE A 34 35.83 23.79 -4.83
CA ILE A 34 36.40 22.88 -5.84
C ILE A 34 37.76 22.35 -5.39
N LEU A 35 38.60 23.18 -4.78
CA LEU A 35 39.90 22.74 -4.26
C LEU A 35 39.79 21.82 -3.04
N GLU A 36 38.79 22.04 -2.20
CA GLU A 36 38.51 21.19 -1.04
C GLU A 36 37.92 19.84 -1.43
N SER A 37 37.05 19.82 -2.43
CA SER A 37 36.39 18.61 -2.92
C SER A 37 37.13 17.92 -4.07
N GLU A 38 38.17 18.55 -4.61
CA GLU A 38 38.95 18.12 -5.78
C GLU A 38 38.08 17.83 -7.01
N GLY A 39 36.99 18.59 -7.18
CA GLY A 39 36.07 18.41 -8.30
C GLY A 39 34.83 19.29 -8.24
N VAL A 40 33.90 19.04 -9.16
CA VAL A 40 32.59 19.71 -9.21
C VAL A 40 31.48 18.67 -9.11
N VAL A 41 30.51 18.93 -8.23
CA VAL A 41 29.28 18.11 -8.11
C VAL A 41 28.35 18.27 -9.31
N ASN A 42 28.41 19.40 -10.01
CA ASN A 42 27.74 19.62 -11.28
C ASN A 42 28.79 19.66 -12.40
N PRO A 43 29.02 18.55 -13.12
CA PRO A 43 30.08 18.49 -14.13
C PRO A 43 29.84 19.47 -15.27
N ILE A 44 30.91 20.04 -15.82
CA ILE A 44 30.81 20.94 -16.98
C ILE A 44 30.46 20.11 -18.21
N VAL A 45 29.51 20.58 -19.03
CA VAL A 45 29.19 19.92 -20.29
C VAL A 45 29.90 20.68 -21.40
N VAL A 46 30.76 19.99 -22.11
CA VAL A 46 31.59 20.56 -23.16
C VAL A 46 31.36 19.85 -24.48
N ARG A 47 31.49 20.57 -25.58
CA ARG A 47 31.55 20.02 -26.93
C ARG A 47 32.99 19.99 -27.39
N ARG A 48 33.38 18.88 -28.01
CA ARG A 48 34.72 18.74 -28.57
C ARG A 48 34.85 19.57 -29.85
N THR A 49 35.79 20.51 -29.89
CA THR A 49 36.08 21.33 -31.08
C THR A 49 37.33 20.83 -31.82
N SER A 50 38.26 20.19 -31.10
CA SER A 50 39.44 19.57 -31.68
C SER A 50 39.88 18.33 -30.88
N LEU A 51 40.97 17.68 -31.29
CA LEU A 51 41.56 16.57 -30.54
C LEU A 51 41.86 16.91 -29.07
N GLN A 52 42.16 18.18 -28.76
CA GLN A 52 42.55 18.63 -27.42
C GLN A 52 41.87 19.93 -26.97
N SER A 53 40.80 20.36 -27.64
CA SER A 53 40.10 21.62 -27.33
C SER A 53 38.61 21.36 -27.18
N PHE A 54 38.02 22.04 -26.20
CA PHE A 54 36.64 21.88 -25.82
C PHE A 54 35.98 23.23 -25.60
N GLU A 55 34.72 23.35 -26.00
CA GLU A 55 33.90 24.54 -25.81
C GLU A 55 32.79 24.22 -24.80
N VAL A 56 32.55 25.12 -23.85
CA VAL A 56 31.45 24.96 -22.88
C VAL A 56 30.10 25.08 -23.59
N VAL A 57 29.26 24.07 -23.39
CA VAL A 57 27.85 24.08 -23.83
C VAL A 57 26.95 24.46 -22.65
N ASP A 58 27.27 23.97 -21.46
CA ASP A 58 26.57 24.31 -20.22
C ASP A 58 27.49 24.15 -19.01
N GLY A 59 27.32 25.02 -18.02
CA GLY A 59 28.17 25.11 -16.84
C GLY A 59 29.28 26.18 -16.93
N ASP A 60 28.97 27.35 -17.52
CA ASP A 60 29.91 28.46 -17.67
C ASP A 60 30.42 28.97 -16.30
N PHE A 61 29.55 29.00 -15.28
CA PHE A 61 29.92 29.39 -13.92
C PHE A 61 30.94 28.39 -13.34
N GLU A 62 30.65 27.09 -13.44
CA GLU A 62 31.52 26.02 -12.96
C GLU A 62 32.87 26.01 -13.70
N TYR A 63 32.87 26.31 -15.01
CA TYR A 63 34.10 26.50 -15.76
C TYR A 63 34.94 27.65 -15.20
N TYR A 64 34.34 28.81 -14.96
CA TYR A 64 35.08 29.95 -14.42
C TYR A 64 35.53 29.73 -12.98
N ALA A 65 34.76 28.99 -12.17
CA ALA A 65 35.17 28.59 -10.83
C ALA A 65 36.37 27.64 -10.89
N ALA A 66 36.38 26.68 -11.82
CA ALA A 66 37.51 25.79 -12.05
C ALA A 66 38.75 26.53 -12.57
N ALA A 67 38.56 27.51 -13.46
CA ALA A 67 39.66 28.37 -13.92
C ALA A 67 40.26 29.16 -12.77
N ARG A 68 39.42 29.69 -11.87
CA ARG A 68 39.87 30.38 -10.67
C ARG A 68 40.57 29.46 -9.67
N ALA A 69 40.03 28.26 -9.44
CA ALA A 69 40.65 27.23 -8.59
C ALA A 69 42.08 26.90 -9.07
N LYS A 70 42.28 26.78 -10.38
CA LYS A 70 43.60 26.58 -10.99
C LYS A 70 44.57 27.74 -10.72
N GLU A 71 44.09 28.97 -10.69
CA GLU A 71 44.93 30.15 -10.36
C GLU A 71 45.39 30.13 -8.91
N ILE A 72 44.54 29.65 -7.99
CA ILE A 72 44.83 29.54 -6.56
C ILE A 72 45.80 28.38 -6.29
N ASP A 73 45.49 27.18 -6.75
CA ASP A 73 46.36 26.00 -6.63
C ASP A 73 46.34 25.18 -7.92
N ILE A 74 47.46 25.26 -8.67
CA ILE A 74 47.63 24.56 -9.94
C ILE A 74 47.57 23.03 -9.75
N ARG A 75 48.09 22.48 -8.64
CA ARG A 75 48.17 21.02 -8.47
C ARG A 75 46.80 20.38 -8.33
N LYS A 76 45.88 21.07 -7.67
CA LYS A 76 44.52 20.60 -7.42
C LYS A 76 43.52 21.08 -8.47
N GLY A 77 43.75 22.25 -9.06
CA GLY A 77 42.84 22.87 -10.03
C GLY A 77 43.20 22.65 -11.51
N GLU A 78 44.29 21.94 -11.85
CA GLU A 78 44.69 21.78 -13.25
C GLU A 78 43.63 21.06 -14.11
N MET A 79 42.93 20.10 -13.51
CA MET A 79 42.07 19.16 -14.21
C MET A 79 40.67 19.17 -13.62
N ILE A 80 39.64 19.10 -14.47
CA ILE A 80 38.24 19.12 -14.04
C ILE A 80 37.42 18.04 -14.74
N GLY A 81 36.46 17.47 -14.03
CA GLY A 81 35.54 16.48 -14.56
C GLY A 81 34.53 17.10 -15.53
N VAL A 82 34.44 16.56 -16.74
CA VAL A 82 33.53 17.04 -17.78
C VAL A 82 32.75 15.91 -18.45
N PHE A 83 31.56 16.25 -18.94
CA PHE A 83 30.83 15.46 -19.93
C PHE A 83 31.15 16.00 -21.32
N ILE A 84 31.60 15.12 -22.21
CA ILE A 84 31.99 15.46 -23.57
C ILE A 84 30.87 15.06 -24.54
N ILE A 85 30.35 16.05 -25.24
CA ILE A 85 29.45 15.89 -26.37
C ILE A 85 30.30 15.66 -27.63
N GLU A 86 30.00 14.58 -28.33
CA GLU A 86 30.60 14.17 -29.60
C GLU A 86 29.50 14.24 -30.69
N SER A 87 29.89 14.29 -31.96
CA SER A 87 28.93 14.45 -33.07
C SER A 87 27.86 13.36 -33.13
N GLU A 88 28.19 12.15 -32.66
CA GLU A 88 27.30 10.98 -32.67
C GLU A 88 26.16 11.06 -31.63
N ASN A 89 26.31 11.89 -30.59
CA ASN A 89 25.39 11.96 -29.45
C ASN A 89 24.87 13.37 -29.14
N GLU A 90 25.20 14.36 -29.99
CA GLU A 90 24.91 15.78 -29.78
C GLU A 90 23.42 16.06 -29.54
N GLU A 91 22.53 15.49 -30.35
CA GLU A 91 21.10 15.76 -30.21
C GLU A 91 20.53 15.27 -28.87
N ALA A 92 20.87 14.05 -28.46
CA ALA A 92 20.35 13.45 -27.24
C ALA A 92 20.90 14.16 -25.98
N LEU A 93 22.20 14.48 -25.97
CA LEU A 93 22.82 15.14 -24.82
C LEU A 93 22.41 16.61 -24.71
N THR A 94 22.23 17.32 -25.82
CA THR A 94 21.73 18.71 -25.80
C THR A 94 20.32 18.79 -25.24
N LYS A 95 19.42 17.87 -25.65
CA LYS A 95 18.07 17.76 -25.08
C LYS A 95 18.10 17.44 -23.58
N GLN A 96 19.01 16.58 -23.16
CA GLN A 96 19.19 16.23 -21.74
C GLN A 96 19.64 17.42 -20.90
N VAL A 97 20.60 18.20 -21.41
CA VAL A 97 21.06 19.45 -20.77
C VAL A 97 19.91 20.44 -20.65
N GLU A 98 19.14 20.64 -21.72
CA GLU A 98 17.99 21.53 -21.71
C GLU A 98 16.94 21.12 -20.65
N LEU A 99 16.60 19.83 -20.57
CA LEU A 99 15.60 19.35 -19.63
C LEU A 99 16.08 19.38 -18.17
N PHE A 100 17.30 18.94 -17.89
CA PHE A 100 17.79 18.75 -16.52
C PHE A 100 18.48 19.97 -15.92
N ARG A 101 18.97 20.91 -16.75
CA ARG A 101 19.75 22.06 -16.26
C ARG A 101 19.04 23.39 -16.44
N LYS A 102 18.38 23.65 -17.56
CA LYS A 102 17.63 24.92 -17.75
C LYS A 102 16.38 25.02 -16.88
N SER A 103 15.79 23.89 -16.47
CA SER A 103 14.68 23.87 -15.51
C SER A 103 15.03 24.50 -14.16
N LYS A 104 16.32 24.52 -13.77
CA LYS A 104 16.79 25.24 -12.56
C LYS A 104 16.88 26.75 -12.75
N ALA A 105 17.20 27.24 -13.95
CA ALA A 105 17.35 28.68 -14.23
C ALA A 105 16.02 29.44 -14.19
N PHE A 106 14.89 28.78 -14.51
CA PHE A 106 13.56 29.39 -14.44
C PHE A 106 13.11 29.76 -13.02
N ILE A 107 13.70 29.17 -11.98
CA ILE A 107 13.39 29.49 -10.59
C ILE A 107 14.12 30.77 -10.13
N ASN A 108 15.30 31.08 -10.69
CA ASN A 108 16.14 32.19 -10.20
C ASN A 108 15.88 33.53 -10.90
N ASN A 109 15.39 33.54 -12.16
CA ASN A 109 15.18 34.78 -12.92
C ASN A 109 13.90 35.57 -12.56
N ASN A 110 13.06 35.09 -11.63
CA ASN A 110 11.84 35.78 -11.21
C ASN A 110 12.04 36.76 -10.03
N VAL A 111 13.28 36.97 -9.56
CA VAL A 111 13.55 37.83 -8.39
C VAL A 111 13.87 39.29 -8.76
N SER A 112 14.05 39.62 -10.05
CA SER A 112 14.48 40.96 -10.47
C SER A 112 13.48 41.78 -11.29
N ALA A 113 12.20 41.39 -11.33
CA ALA A 113 11.17 42.16 -12.03
C ALA A 113 9.98 42.53 -11.11
N SER A 114 9.89 43.83 -10.82
CA SER A 114 8.72 44.58 -10.32
C SER A 114 8.12 44.18 -8.96
N SER A 115 8.39 45.00 -7.94
CA SER A 115 7.79 44.94 -6.59
C SER A 115 6.26 44.80 -6.60
N ASP A 116 5.54 45.47 -7.51
CA ASP A 116 4.07 45.41 -7.61
C ASP A 116 3.54 44.09 -8.21
N GLY A 117 4.35 43.40 -9.02
CA GLY A 117 4.02 42.10 -9.59
C GLY A 117 4.23 40.94 -8.62
N ILE A 118 5.16 41.10 -7.68
CA ILE A 118 5.44 40.12 -6.63
C ILE A 118 4.32 40.15 -5.59
N GLU A 119 3.85 41.31 -5.17
CA GLU A 119 2.75 41.42 -4.21
C GLU A 119 1.45 40.82 -4.76
N SER A 120 1.10 41.12 -6.01
CA SER A 120 -0.07 40.51 -6.67
C SER A 120 0.06 38.99 -6.90
N ARG A 121 1.28 38.47 -7.16
CA ARG A 121 1.53 37.03 -7.20
C ARG A 121 1.48 36.38 -5.83
N LEU A 122 1.99 37.03 -4.79
CA LEU A 122 1.93 36.55 -3.41
C LEU A 122 0.48 36.48 -2.92
N ILE A 123 -0.33 37.51 -3.15
CA ILE A 123 -1.77 37.51 -2.85
C ILE A 123 -2.49 36.40 -3.62
N ASN A 124 -2.15 36.20 -4.90
CA ASN A 124 -2.72 35.10 -5.70
C ASN A 124 -2.25 33.71 -5.22
N MET A 125 -1.03 33.60 -4.68
CA MET A 125 -0.50 32.36 -4.14
C MET A 125 -1.09 32.05 -2.76
N GLU A 126 -1.33 33.06 -1.94
CA GLU A 126 -1.96 32.98 -0.62
C GLU A 126 -3.47 32.70 -0.72
N SER A 127 -4.16 33.31 -1.70
CA SER A 127 -5.54 32.95 -2.05
C SER A 127 -5.66 31.54 -2.62
N ARG A 128 -4.65 31.06 -3.38
CA ARG A 128 -4.58 29.65 -3.76
C ARG A 128 -4.31 28.73 -2.58
N SER A 129 -3.43 29.12 -1.66
CA SER A 129 -3.13 28.34 -0.43
C SER A 129 -4.37 28.18 0.43
N SER A 130 -5.06 29.27 0.74
CA SER A 130 -6.31 29.26 1.50
C SER A 130 -7.43 28.48 0.78
N ASN A 131 -7.53 28.56 -0.55
CA ASN A 131 -8.46 27.75 -1.31
C ASN A 131 -8.06 26.25 -1.27
N THR A 132 -6.77 25.93 -1.33
CA THR A 132 -6.31 24.54 -1.15
C THR A 132 -6.56 24.03 0.26
N GLU A 133 -6.32 24.83 1.29
CA GLU A 133 -6.59 24.50 2.69
C GLU A 133 -8.08 24.26 2.92
N SER A 134 -8.95 25.15 2.46
CA SER A 134 -10.41 24.95 2.56
C SER A 134 -10.88 23.71 1.78
N ARG A 135 -10.29 23.39 0.63
CA ARG A 135 -10.55 22.13 -0.07
C ARG A 135 -10.05 20.91 0.71
N VAL A 136 -8.91 21.00 1.37
CA VAL A 136 -8.36 19.92 2.22
C VAL A 136 -9.28 19.69 3.42
N THR A 137 -9.68 20.71 4.15
CA THR A 137 -10.63 20.59 5.27
C THR A 137 -11.97 19.99 4.82
N ASN A 138 -12.48 20.38 3.65
CA ASN A 138 -13.69 19.79 3.08
C ASN A 138 -13.51 18.31 2.69
N LEU A 139 -12.31 17.92 2.24
CA LEU A 139 -12.00 16.51 1.95
C LEU A 139 -11.85 15.71 3.23
N GLU A 140 -11.15 16.23 4.24
CA GLU A 140 -10.99 15.60 5.56
C GLU A 140 -12.34 15.33 6.21
N SER A 141 -13.24 16.32 6.25
CA SER A 141 -14.58 16.13 6.80
C SER A 141 -15.41 15.09 6.02
N ARG A 142 -15.29 15.04 4.68
CA ARG A 142 -15.92 13.98 3.89
C ARG A 142 -15.35 12.59 4.17
N PHE A 143 -14.04 12.49 4.35
CA PHE A 143 -13.38 11.23 4.70
C PHE A 143 -13.77 10.75 6.10
N GLU A 144 -13.83 11.65 7.07
CA GLU A 144 -14.27 11.35 8.44
C GLU A 144 -15.72 10.87 8.45
N ASN A 145 -16.62 11.58 7.76
CA ASN A 145 -18.02 11.19 7.64
C ASN A 145 -18.18 9.79 7.01
N ARG A 146 -17.46 9.51 5.92
CA ARG A 146 -17.54 8.20 5.27
C ARG A 146 -16.94 7.08 6.12
N THR A 147 -15.92 7.40 6.93
CA THR A 147 -15.33 6.45 7.87
C THR A 147 -16.32 6.09 8.98
N ILE A 148 -17.04 7.09 9.52
CA ILE A 148 -18.10 6.89 10.50
C ILE A 148 -19.24 6.06 9.90
N GLU A 149 -19.71 6.40 8.69
CA GLU A 149 -20.78 5.69 7.99
C GLU A 149 -20.43 4.21 7.80
N LEU A 150 -19.24 3.91 7.26
CA LEU A 150 -18.77 2.53 7.08
C LEU A 150 -18.69 1.76 8.40
N GLN A 151 -18.16 2.38 9.46
CA GLN A 151 -18.13 1.75 10.78
C GLN A 151 -19.54 1.45 11.32
N THR A 152 -20.50 2.34 11.08
CA THR A 152 -21.89 2.11 11.49
C THR A 152 -22.55 1.01 10.68
N GLU A 153 -22.34 0.95 9.36
CA GLU A 153 -22.84 -0.11 8.49
C GLU A 153 -22.29 -1.48 8.93
N PHE A 154 -20.98 -1.61 9.13
CA PHE A 154 -20.38 -2.85 9.60
C PHE A 154 -20.94 -3.30 10.95
N ARG A 155 -21.15 -2.36 11.89
CA ARG A 155 -21.75 -2.69 13.19
C ARG A 155 -23.19 -3.19 13.06
N LEU A 156 -23.98 -2.56 12.19
CA LEU A 156 -25.36 -2.98 11.93
C LEU A 156 -25.40 -4.35 11.25
N GLU A 157 -24.51 -4.61 10.30
CA GLU A 157 -24.45 -5.87 9.58
C GLU A 157 -23.99 -7.03 10.49
N ILE A 158 -22.97 -6.81 11.33
CA ILE A 158 -22.57 -7.77 12.37
C ILE A 158 -23.73 -8.07 13.32
N LYS A 159 -24.48 -7.04 13.75
CA LYS A 159 -25.64 -7.24 14.61
C LYS A 159 -26.72 -8.08 13.91
N ASN A 160 -27.05 -7.74 12.66
CA ASN A 160 -28.04 -8.46 11.87
C ASN A 160 -27.64 -9.93 11.63
N ILE A 161 -26.36 -10.20 11.33
CA ILE A 161 -25.84 -11.57 11.19
C ILE A 161 -25.98 -12.33 12.51
N ASN A 162 -25.61 -11.71 13.63
CA ASN A 162 -25.75 -12.34 14.96
C ASN A 162 -27.21 -12.64 15.31
N ASP A 163 -28.13 -11.74 14.98
CA ASP A 163 -29.56 -11.94 15.23
C ASP A 163 -30.11 -13.09 14.37
N ARG A 164 -29.72 -13.16 13.09
CA ARG A 164 -30.05 -14.29 12.20
C ARG A 164 -29.45 -15.61 12.68
N LEU A 165 -28.21 -15.60 13.18
CA LEU A 165 -27.58 -16.79 13.74
C LEU A 165 -28.34 -17.30 14.98
N LYS A 166 -28.77 -16.41 15.89
CA LYS A 166 -29.61 -16.79 17.02
C LYS A 166 -30.97 -17.35 16.57
N GLU A 167 -31.55 -16.78 15.53
CA GLU A 167 -32.80 -17.30 14.97
C GLU A 167 -32.62 -18.71 14.40
N ILE A 168 -31.51 -18.95 13.68
CA ILE A 168 -31.16 -20.28 13.18
C ILE A 168 -30.92 -21.24 14.35
N GLU A 169 -30.15 -20.84 15.36
CA GLU A 169 -29.88 -21.63 16.56
C GLU A 169 -31.17 -22.06 17.27
N ASN A 170 -32.17 -21.17 17.35
CA ASN A 170 -33.47 -21.49 17.92
C ASN A 170 -34.33 -22.41 17.04
N ARG A 171 -34.10 -22.42 15.72
CA ARG A 171 -34.80 -23.30 14.77
C ARG A 171 -34.14 -24.67 14.62
N ILE A 172 -32.87 -24.80 14.97
CA ILE A 172 -32.17 -26.09 14.98
C ILE A 172 -32.67 -26.87 16.21
N PRO A 173 -33.26 -28.06 16.02
CA PRO A 173 -33.62 -28.93 17.13
C PRO A 173 -32.36 -29.25 17.93
N LYS A 174 -32.38 -28.96 19.23
CA LYS A 174 -31.27 -29.35 20.12
C LYS A 174 -31.06 -30.87 20.02
N PRO A 175 -29.81 -31.37 19.91
CA PRO A 175 -29.54 -32.80 19.91
C PRO A 175 -30.05 -33.37 21.25
N MET A 176 -31.15 -34.10 21.22
CA MET A 176 -31.63 -34.85 22.38
C MET A 176 -30.81 -36.14 22.48
N GLU A 177 -30.29 -36.44 23.66
CA GLU A 177 -29.64 -37.74 23.84
C GLU A 177 -30.67 -38.84 23.56
N PRO A 178 -30.36 -39.85 22.71
CA PRO A 178 -31.34 -40.86 22.31
C PRO A 178 -31.96 -41.60 23.50
N LEU A 179 -31.23 -41.72 24.62
CA LEU A 179 -31.73 -42.33 25.85
C LEU A 179 -32.72 -41.42 26.61
N GLU A 180 -32.47 -40.12 26.62
CA GLU A 180 -33.41 -39.14 27.19
C GLU A 180 -34.68 -39.08 26.34
N ALA A 181 -34.54 -39.12 25.01
CA ALA A 181 -35.66 -39.16 24.08
C ALA A 181 -36.59 -40.34 24.33
N LEU A 182 -36.05 -41.55 24.53
CA LEU A 182 -36.84 -42.74 24.87
C LEU A 182 -37.57 -42.61 26.21
N ASN A 183 -37.00 -41.87 27.17
CA ASN A 183 -37.55 -41.67 28.50
C ASN A 183 -38.57 -40.52 28.60
N THR A 184 -38.55 -39.56 27.68
CA THR A 184 -39.30 -38.29 27.81
C THR A 184 -40.33 -38.04 26.72
N LEU A 185 -40.14 -38.57 25.51
CA LEU A 185 -41.02 -38.27 24.37
C LEU A 185 -42.43 -38.86 24.53
N SER A 186 -43.43 -38.14 24.04
CA SER A 186 -44.81 -38.64 24.02
C SER A 186 -45.00 -39.76 22.98
N PHE A 187 -46.08 -40.55 23.10
CA PHE A 187 -46.41 -41.62 22.16
C PHE A 187 -46.44 -41.15 20.70
N SER A 188 -47.01 -39.97 20.46
CA SER A 188 -47.12 -39.39 19.12
C SER A 188 -45.75 -39.01 18.54
N GLU A 189 -44.89 -38.36 19.33
CA GLU A 189 -43.55 -37.92 18.90
C GLU A 189 -42.62 -39.10 18.68
N LEU A 190 -42.62 -40.06 19.60
CA LEU A 190 -41.82 -41.28 19.49
C LEU A 190 -42.26 -42.11 18.28
N THR A 191 -43.58 -42.22 18.04
CA THR A 191 -44.11 -42.91 16.85
C THR A 191 -43.68 -42.22 15.56
N SER A 192 -43.74 -40.89 15.51
CA SER A 192 -43.34 -40.12 14.33
C SER A 192 -41.86 -40.30 13.99
N LYS A 193 -40.97 -40.29 14.99
CA LYS A 193 -39.52 -40.49 14.79
C LYS A 193 -39.18 -41.94 14.44
N LEU A 194 -39.68 -42.91 15.19
CA LEU A 194 -39.33 -44.32 15.01
C LEU A 194 -39.99 -44.98 13.80
N ARG A 195 -41.14 -44.46 13.33
CA ARG A 195 -41.77 -44.93 12.08
C ARG A 195 -40.92 -44.59 10.85
N ARG A 196 -40.18 -43.47 10.86
CA ARG A 196 -39.29 -43.08 9.75
C ARG A 196 -38.19 -44.11 9.50
N VAL A 197 -37.73 -44.78 10.56
CA VAL A 197 -36.72 -45.85 10.49
C VAL A 197 -37.32 -47.27 10.41
N GLY A 198 -38.63 -47.37 10.14
CA GLY A 198 -39.31 -48.64 9.85
C GLY A 198 -39.61 -49.51 11.08
N ILE A 199 -39.70 -48.92 12.27
CA ILE A 199 -40.00 -49.67 13.50
C ILE A 199 -41.51 -49.91 13.64
N ASN A 200 -41.87 -51.14 14.01
CA ASN A 200 -43.26 -51.56 14.18
C ASN A 200 -43.89 -50.87 15.41
N ILE A 201 -45.11 -50.36 15.25
CA ILE A 201 -45.90 -49.69 16.30
C ILE A 201 -46.00 -50.55 17.58
N LYS A 202 -46.11 -51.87 17.45
CA LYS A 202 -46.17 -52.80 18.61
C LYS A 202 -44.91 -52.76 19.49
N ILE A 203 -43.75 -52.45 18.91
CA ILE A 203 -42.50 -52.27 19.68
C ILE A 203 -42.51 -50.90 20.37
N ILE A 204 -43.04 -49.87 19.71
CA ILE A 204 -43.16 -48.51 20.26
C ILE A 204 -44.10 -48.47 21.47
N GLU A 205 -45.23 -49.16 21.38
CA GLU A 205 -46.16 -49.37 22.50
C GLU A 205 -45.46 -50.04 23.69
N LYS A 206 -44.67 -51.10 23.45
CA LYS A 206 -43.89 -51.77 24.49
C LYS A 206 -42.83 -50.87 25.12
N ILE A 207 -42.13 -50.03 24.34
CA ILE A 207 -41.17 -49.06 24.88
C ILE A 207 -41.86 -48.15 25.91
N ILE A 208 -43.07 -47.67 25.60
CA ILE A 208 -43.80 -46.76 26.47
C ILE A 208 -44.37 -47.48 27.70
N SER A 209 -44.93 -48.67 27.54
CA SER A 209 -45.39 -49.48 28.67
C SER A 209 -44.25 -49.84 29.65
N GLU A 210 -43.09 -50.24 29.14
CA GLU A 210 -41.92 -50.56 29.97
C GLU A 210 -41.29 -49.31 30.59
N ARG A 211 -41.36 -48.16 29.92
CA ARG A 211 -40.94 -46.87 30.47
C ARG A 211 -41.82 -46.42 31.63
N ASP A 212 -43.13 -46.62 31.53
CA ASP A 212 -44.07 -46.25 32.59
C ASP A 212 -43.82 -47.10 33.86
N ASN A 213 -43.23 -48.29 33.72
CA ASN A 213 -42.74 -49.14 34.82
C ASN A 213 -41.37 -48.69 35.39
N GLY A 214 -40.70 -47.73 34.77
CA GLY A 214 -39.45 -47.13 35.25
C GLY A 214 -38.51 -46.73 34.12
N LYS A 215 -37.88 -45.56 34.25
CA LYS A 215 -36.95 -45.01 33.26
C LYS A 215 -35.82 -45.98 32.89
N PHE A 216 -35.47 -46.00 31.61
CA PHE A 216 -34.34 -46.77 31.09
C PHE A 216 -33.02 -46.14 31.51
N LYS A 217 -32.08 -46.97 31.99
CA LYS A 217 -30.76 -46.52 32.46
C LYS A 217 -29.66 -46.62 31.39
N SER A 218 -29.86 -47.49 30.40
CA SER A 218 -28.90 -47.72 29.31
C SER A 218 -29.61 -48.35 28.11
N PHE A 219 -28.97 -48.36 26.94
CA PHE A 219 -29.54 -49.01 25.76
C PHE A 219 -29.62 -50.53 25.88
N SER A 220 -28.66 -51.17 26.55
CA SER A 220 -28.75 -52.60 26.90
C SER A 220 -29.98 -52.88 27.74
N ASN A 221 -30.27 -52.01 28.72
CA ASN A 221 -31.47 -52.13 29.55
C ASN A 221 -32.78 -51.99 28.75
N VAL A 222 -32.78 -51.23 27.65
CA VAL A 222 -33.93 -51.14 26.73
C VAL A 222 -34.10 -52.46 25.97
N VAL A 223 -33.02 -53.01 25.42
CA VAL A 223 -33.03 -54.28 24.67
C VAL A 223 -33.47 -55.44 25.57
N ASP A 224 -32.97 -55.51 26.80
CA ASP A 224 -33.28 -56.59 27.74
C ASP A 224 -34.76 -56.62 28.16
N ARG A 225 -35.37 -55.44 28.32
CA ARG A 225 -36.77 -55.32 28.78
C ARG A 225 -37.78 -55.53 27.65
N ILE A 226 -37.40 -55.21 26.42
CA ILE A 226 -38.35 -55.18 25.31
C ILE A 226 -38.21 -56.42 24.45
N LYS A 227 -39.09 -57.40 24.72
CA LYS A 227 -39.13 -58.65 23.95
C LYS A 227 -39.45 -58.39 22.47
N GLY A 228 -38.45 -58.65 21.61
CA GLY A 228 -38.51 -58.47 20.16
C GLY A 228 -37.72 -57.27 19.63
N LEU A 229 -37.08 -56.49 20.51
CA LEU A 229 -36.11 -55.46 20.16
C LEU A 229 -34.71 -56.09 20.24
N GLY A 230 -33.97 -56.10 19.13
CA GLY A 230 -32.58 -56.59 19.09
C GLY A 230 -31.59 -55.46 18.88
N ASP A 231 -30.31 -55.72 19.15
CA ASP A 231 -29.22 -54.73 19.08
C ASP A 231 -29.17 -53.98 17.74
N LYS A 232 -29.37 -54.68 16.63
CA LYS A 232 -29.41 -54.07 15.28
C LYS A 232 -30.54 -53.05 15.13
N THR A 233 -31.69 -53.30 15.74
CA THR A 233 -32.81 -52.35 15.72
C THR A 233 -32.55 -51.20 16.68
N MET A 234 -31.87 -51.46 17.81
CA MET A 234 -31.50 -50.43 18.76
C MET A 234 -30.47 -49.44 18.17
N LEU A 235 -29.51 -49.92 17.39
CA LEU A 235 -28.59 -49.05 16.64
C LEU A 235 -29.34 -48.13 15.67
N LYS A 236 -30.32 -48.66 14.91
CA LYS A 236 -31.17 -47.84 14.04
C LYS A 236 -31.96 -46.77 14.79
N ILE A 237 -32.36 -47.05 16.04
CA ILE A 237 -33.00 -46.06 16.91
C ILE A 237 -32.01 -44.97 17.29
N ILE A 238 -30.81 -45.34 17.71
CA ILE A 238 -29.76 -44.39 18.09
C ILE A 238 -29.40 -43.49 16.90
N ASP A 239 -29.19 -44.09 15.72
CA ASP A 239 -28.90 -43.37 14.48
C ASP A 239 -30.05 -42.42 14.11
N SER A 240 -31.32 -42.86 14.23
CA SER A 240 -32.49 -42.00 14.00
C SER A 240 -32.52 -40.73 14.86
N PHE A 241 -32.03 -40.81 16.09
CA PHE A 241 -31.99 -39.67 17.00
C PHE A 241 -30.74 -38.81 16.79
N ALA A 242 -29.66 -39.39 16.24
CA ALA A 242 -28.44 -38.69 15.85
C ALA A 242 -28.56 -37.99 14.48
N GLU A 243 -29.31 -38.55 13.53
CA GLU A 243 -29.48 -38.05 12.14
C GLU A 243 -30.32 -36.77 12.03
N GLY A 244 -30.84 -36.23 13.14
CA GLY A 244 -31.42 -34.88 13.17
C GLY A 244 -30.40 -33.74 13.08
N THR A 245 -29.16 -34.03 12.65
CA THR A 245 -27.98 -33.15 12.67
C THR A 245 -27.54 -32.65 11.29
N VAL A 246 -28.41 -32.73 10.27
CA VAL A 246 -28.15 -32.15 8.93
C VAL A 246 -29.28 -31.25 8.50
#